data_AF-A0A9D8T1E8-F1
#
_entry.id   AF-A0A9D8T1E8-F1
#
_cell.length_a   1.000
_cell.length_b   1.000
_cell.length_c   1.000
_cell.angle_alpha   90.00
_cell.angle_beta   90.00
_cell.angle_gamma   90.00
#
_symmetry.space_group_name_H-M   'P 1'
#
loop_
_entity.id
_entity.type
_entity.pdbx_description
1 polymer ?
#
loop_
_entity_poly.entity_id
_entity_poly.type
_entity_poly.pdbx_seq_one_letter_code
_entity_poly.pdbx_strand_id
1 'polypeptide(L)'
;MMKRFLSVLAGLLCFTAVAGDKNVAQVEYRVLPPDFEKLPVEETEKWHFGFRPYSAESASFLWSDPNVIRDVTSGADTSDKHLATGLYVVCNEEEFSFLVYGALRDNAAKLEKGQNAEELLLECFFLPGDADDPAIENYQHFGVTSQTPYLRWKLSWMKEDRNVRWMFDAMKVEPRYTSNGVVLRFSVPWEVLWDKLPVFSKKKDNHWRLSVIRWGGSQGGETWGGVVHAQSRCGYLRMPDFTKEQQTAIMKTTLLKLWRQYQLCKNHTRNNPALVPESVKTNRYRQSLAHFAHTWANVNEDRAFVDQWLKPAIAERDAIGKGLATFEKMSLEEQKAFYLKNAPLLANFQYDIDDAYAAFCKAKLMGAE
;
A
#
# COMPACT_ATOMS: atom_id res chain seq x y z
N MET A 1 -54.25 50.42 -13.74
CA MET A 1 -54.02 51.36 -12.62
C MET A 1 -53.33 50.58 -11.51
N MET A 2 -52.06 50.88 -11.27
CA MET A 2 -51.19 50.27 -10.25
C MET A 2 -51.67 50.59 -8.82
N LYS A 3 -51.42 49.67 -7.88
CA LYS A 3 -50.83 49.87 -6.53
C LYS A 3 -50.75 48.49 -5.84
N ARG A 4 -49.55 47.88 -5.81
CA ARG A 4 -48.54 47.93 -4.74
C ARG A 4 -49.01 47.29 -3.43
N PHE A 5 -48.41 46.15 -3.05
CA PHE A 5 -47.58 46.05 -1.84
C PHE A 5 -46.66 44.82 -1.95
N LEU A 6 -45.39 45.10 -2.24
CA LEU A 6 -44.25 44.18 -2.14
C LEU A 6 -43.71 44.35 -0.72
N SER A 7 -43.69 43.29 0.08
CA SER A 7 -42.92 43.24 1.32
C SER A 7 -41.64 42.48 1.04
N VAL A 8 -40.55 43.23 0.87
CA VAL A 8 -39.18 42.74 0.76
C VAL A 8 -38.70 42.43 2.18
N LEU A 9 -38.50 41.15 2.51
CA LEU A 9 -37.61 40.77 3.60
C LEU A 9 -36.30 40.32 2.97
N ALA A 10 -35.33 41.22 2.95
CA ALA A 10 -33.94 40.93 2.61
C ALA A 10 -33.32 40.16 3.77
N GLY A 11 -33.44 38.84 3.75
CA GLY A 11 -32.57 37.95 4.50
C GLY A 11 -31.28 37.77 3.71
N LEU A 12 -30.21 38.46 4.12
CA LEU A 12 -28.84 38.09 3.74
C LEU A 12 -28.60 36.66 4.22
N LEU A 13 -28.84 35.68 3.33
CA LEU A 13 -28.23 34.37 3.44
C LEU A 13 -26.78 34.55 3.02
N CYS A 14 -25.91 34.78 4.01
CA CYS A 14 -24.53 34.39 3.89
C CYS A 14 -24.52 32.88 3.64
N PHE A 15 -24.48 32.48 2.37
CA PHE A 15 -24.07 31.14 1.99
C PHE A 15 -22.60 31.02 2.36
N THR A 16 -22.32 30.66 3.61
CA THR A 16 -21.10 29.92 3.90
C THR A 16 -21.22 28.64 3.09
N ALA A 17 -20.40 28.50 2.05
CA ALA A 17 -20.21 27.23 1.38
C ALA A 17 -19.88 26.21 2.48
N VAL A 18 -20.83 25.33 2.78
CA VAL A 18 -20.56 24.20 3.66
C VAL A 18 -19.60 23.33 2.86
N ALA A 19 -18.32 23.39 3.21
CA ALA A 19 -17.34 22.44 2.71
C ALA A 19 -17.91 21.04 2.97
N GLY A 20 -18.26 20.32 1.90
CA GLY A 20 -18.79 18.98 2.03
C GLY A 20 -17.79 18.11 2.79
N ASP A 21 -18.27 17.37 3.78
CA ASP A 21 -17.43 16.50 4.61
C ASP A 21 -16.56 15.58 3.72
N LYS A 22 -15.29 15.45 4.09
CA LYS A 22 -14.35 14.51 3.48
C LYS A 22 -14.97 13.10 3.51
N ASN A 23 -14.88 12.32 2.43
CA ASN A 23 -15.32 10.92 2.45
C ASN A 23 -14.38 10.12 3.36
N VAL A 24 -14.87 9.65 4.51
CA VAL A 24 -14.11 8.84 5.48
C VAL A 24 -14.69 7.44 5.55
N ALA A 25 -13.88 6.41 5.29
CA ALA A 25 -14.20 5.02 5.59
C ALA A 25 -13.58 4.60 6.93
N GLN A 26 -14.34 3.90 7.76
CA GLN A 26 -13.83 3.31 9.00
C GLN A 26 -13.17 1.97 8.68
N VAL A 27 -11.94 1.76 9.14
CA VAL A 27 -11.26 0.48 9.00
C VAL A 27 -11.64 -0.41 10.18
N GLU A 28 -12.21 -1.58 9.91
CA GLU A 28 -12.57 -2.55 10.95
C GLU A 28 -11.41 -3.51 11.24
N TYR A 29 -11.09 -3.75 12.51
CA TYR A 29 -10.15 -4.82 12.87
C TYR A 29 -10.88 -6.18 12.87
N ARG A 30 -10.72 -6.97 11.81
CA ARG A 30 -11.43 -8.24 11.60
C ARG A 30 -10.69 -9.16 10.63
N VAL A 31 -10.75 -10.47 10.91
CA VAL A 31 -10.46 -11.51 9.92
C VAL A 31 -11.67 -11.71 9.03
N LEU A 32 -11.51 -11.48 7.72
CA LEU A 32 -12.58 -11.70 6.74
C LEU A 32 -12.95 -13.19 6.67
N PRO A 33 -14.25 -13.50 6.52
CA PRO A 33 -14.67 -14.88 6.30
C PRO A 33 -14.17 -15.38 4.93
N PRO A 34 -14.03 -16.70 4.73
CA PRO A 34 -13.61 -17.27 3.45
C PRO A 34 -14.55 -16.95 2.29
N ASP A 35 -15.84 -16.74 2.56
CA ASP A 35 -16.92 -16.40 1.63
C ASP A 35 -17.25 -14.90 1.62
N PHE A 36 -16.21 -14.07 1.59
CA PHE A 36 -16.31 -12.61 1.65
C PHE A 36 -17.17 -12.00 0.52
N GLU A 37 -17.44 -12.72 -0.56
CA GLU A 37 -18.31 -12.27 -1.65
C GLU A 37 -19.77 -12.07 -1.25
N LYS A 38 -20.20 -12.65 -0.11
CA LYS A 38 -21.56 -12.47 0.41
C LYS A 38 -21.74 -11.21 1.25
N LEU A 39 -20.65 -10.64 1.75
CA LEU A 39 -20.64 -9.47 2.63
C LEU A 39 -21.38 -8.23 2.07
N PRO A 40 -21.36 -7.91 0.75
CA PRO A 40 -22.13 -6.79 0.22
C PRO A 40 -23.64 -6.90 0.47
N VAL A 41 -24.16 -8.12 0.65
CA VAL A 41 -25.58 -8.38 0.91
C VAL A 41 -25.81 -8.61 2.41
N GLU A 42 -24.98 -9.43 3.04
CA GLU A 42 -25.17 -9.85 4.43
C GLU A 42 -24.84 -8.75 5.45
N GLU A 43 -23.91 -7.84 5.12
CA GLU A 43 -23.41 -6.78 6.01
C GLU A 43 -23.41 -5.43 5.29
N THR A 44 -24.49 -5.12 4.56
CA THR A 44 -24.63 -3.96 3.67
C THR A 44 -24.27 -2.63 4.37
N GLU A 45 -24.59 -2.50 5.67
CA GLU A 45 -24.33 -1.31 6.49
C GLU A 45 -22.85 -0.97 6.68
N LYS A 46 -21.95 -1.94 6.44
CA LYS A 46 -20.50 -1.75 6.54
C LYS A 46 -19.86 -1.22 5.24
N TRP A 47 -20.63 -1.19 4.16
CA TRP A 47 -20.13 -0.80 2.84
C TRP A 47 -20.41 0.68 2.55
N HIS A 48 -19.39 1.37 2.03
CA HIS A 48 -19.48 2.73 1.54
C HIS A 48 -19.88 2.74 0.07
N PHE A 49 -21.18 2.90 -0.21
CA PHE A 49 -21.73 3.01 -1.57
C PHE A 49 -21.70 4.43 -2.16
N GLY A 50 -21.05 5.38 -1.48
CA GLY A 50 -21.00 6.80 -1.87
C GLY A 50 -20.10 7.14 -3.07
N PHE A 51 -19.98 6.25 -4.06
CA PHE A 51 -19.28 6.53 -5.31
C PHE A 51 -20.04 7.60 -6.11
N ARG A 52 -19.31 8.57 -6.67
CA ARG A 52 -19.86 9.72 -7.38
C ARG A 52 -19.36 9.77 -8.83
N PRO A 53 -20.14 10.30 -9.78
CA PRO A 53 -19.67 10.44 -11.16
C PRO A 53 -18.32 11.17 -11.25
N TYR A 54 -17.43 10.63 -12.08
CA TYR A 54 -16.14 11.22 -12.40
C TYR A 54 -16.28 12.06 -13.67
N SER A 55 -16.16 13.40 -13.55
CA SER A 55 -16.49 14.30 -14.65
C SER A 55 -15.55 14.14 -15.86
N ALA A 56 -16.10 14.24 -17.08
CA ALA A 56 -15.32 14.19 -18.33
C ALA A 56 -14.25 15.29 -18.41
N GLU A 57 -14.51 16.46 -17.81
CA GLU A 57 -13.54 17.53 -17.64
C GLU A 57 -12.36 17.07 -16.77
N SER A 58 -12.61 16.44 -15.62
CA SER A 58 -11.55 15.90 -14.75
C SER A 58 -10.72 14.83 -15.45
N ALA A 59 -11.36 13.96 -16.25
CA ALA A 59 -10.70 12.96 -17.08
C ALA A 59 -9.86 13.57 -18.23
N SER A 60 -10.21 14.76 -18.74
CA SER A 60 -9.46 15.42 -19.82
C SER A 60 -8.15 16.07 -19.35
N PHE A 61 -7.98 16.25 -18.04
CA PHE A 61 -6.84 16.91 -17.41
C PHE A 61 -5.90 15.95 -16.67
N LEU A 62 -5.91 14.66 -17.02
CA LEU A 62 -5.05 13.62 -16.43
C LEU A 62 -3.53 13.95 -16.49
N TRP A 63 -3.14 14.96 -17.27
CA TRP A 63 -1.75 15.41 -17.46
C TRP A 63 -1.31 16.61 -16.60
N SER A 64 -2.21 17.29 -15.86
CA SER A 64 -1.85 18.48 -15.07
C SER A 64 -1.71 18.17 -13.57
N ASP A 65 -0.48 18.27 -13.08
CA ASP A 65 0.10 18.23 -11.72
C ASP A 65 -0.84 18.36 -10.47
N PRO A 66 -0.49 17.75 -9.30
CA PRO A 66 -1.38 17.39 -8.18
C PRO A 66 -1.94 18.54 -7.32
N ASN A 67 -1.63 19.80 -7.64
CA ASN A 67 -2.00 20.95 -6.82
C ASN A 67 -3.24 21.72 -7.29
N VAL A 68 -4.00 21.21 -8.26
CA VAL A 68 -5.21 21.89 -8.72
C VAL A 68 -6.40 21.57 -7.80
N ILE A 69 -6.81 22.57 -7.03
CA ILE A 69 -8.06 22.56 -6.27
C ILE A 69 -9.25 22.76 -7.24
N ARG A 70 -9.94 21.68 -7.66
CA ARG A 70 -11.21 21.70 -8.44
C ARG A 70 -12.48 21.43 -7.64
N ASP A 71 -13.49 22.28 -7.66
CA ASP A 71 -14.67 22.11 -6.79
C ASP A 71 -15.30 20.68 -6.85
N VAL A 72 -15.49 20.03 -5.70
CA VAL A 72 -16.16 18.71 -5.58
C VAL A 72 -17.49 18.93 -4.89
N THR A 73 -18.36 19.71 -5.52
CA THR A 73 -19.70 20.02 -5.01
C THR A 73 -20.77 19.56 -6.00
N SER A 74 -21.78 18.92 -5.43
CA SER A 74 -23.03 18.40 -6.02
C SER A 74 -23.03 16.94 -6.49
N GLY A 75 -23.56 16.06 -5.63
CA GLY A 75 -24.12 14.77 -6.02
C GLY A 75 -25.64 14.86 -5.85
N ALA A 76 -26.36 15.15 -6.93
CA ALA A 76 -27.77 14.81 -7.00
C ALA A 76 -27.88 13.30 -7.24
N ASP A 77 -28.82 12.67 -6.56
CA ASP A 77 -29.22 11.29 -6.78
C ASP A 77 -29.59 11.10 -8.26
N THR A 78 -28.92 10.21 -8.98
CA THR A 78 -29.00 10.16 -10.45
C THR A 78 -29.32 8.76 -10.98
N SER A 79 -30.58 8.34 -10.92
CA SER A 79 -31.26 7.44 -11.89
C SER A 79 -30.70 6.01 -12.12
N ASP A 80 -31.53 5.15 -12.73
CA ASP A 80 -31.31 3.73 -13.11
C ASP A 80 -30.09 3.42 -14.03
N LYS A 81 -29.13 4.34 -14.17
CA LYS A 81 -28.00 4.26 -15.12
C LYS A 81 -26.66 3.95 -14.47
N HIS A 82 -26.52 4.16 -13.16
CA HIS A 82 -25.30 3.93 -12.40
C HIS A 82 -25.31 2.53 -11.77
N LEU A 83 -24.19 1.80 -11.88
CA LEU A 83 -24.07 0.47 -11.29
C LEU A 83 -23.54 0.62 -9.88
N ALA A 84 -24.22 0.03 -8.90
CA ALA A 84 -23.81 0.10 -7.51
C ALA A 84 -22.35 -0.33 -7.35
N THR A 85 -21.57 0.53 -6.71
CA THR A 85 -20.16 0.29 -6.37
C THR A 85 -19.98 0.57 -4.88
N GLY A 86 -19.38 -0.36 -4.16
CA GLY A 86 -19.22 -0.27 -2.71
C GLY A 86 -17.76 -0.48 -2.30
N LEU A 87 -17.32 0.24 -1.27
CA LEU A 87 -16.01 0.06 -0.64
C LEU A 87 -16.19 -0.44 0.80
N TYR A 88 -15.47 -1.48 1.19
CA TYR A 88 -15.36 -1.93 2.58
C TYR A 88 -13.88 -2.11 2.93
N VAL A 89 -13.48 -1.72 4.14
CA VAL A 89 -12.07 -1.66 4.52
C VAL A 89 -11.87 -2.30 5.88
N VAL A 90 -10.90 -3.20 5.96
CA VAL A 90 -10.61 -3.99 7.16
C VAL A 90 -9.11 -4.16 7.35
N CYS A 91 -8.70 -4.59 8.53
CA CYS A 91 -7.34 -5.02 8.80
C CYS A 91 -7.32 -6.10 9.89
N ASN A 92 -6.22 -6.83 10.00
CA ASN A 92 -5.98 -7.78 11.08
C ASN A 92 -4.49 -7.75 11.47
N GLU A 93 -4.01 -8.76 12.20
CA GLU A 93 -2.59 -8.87 12.58
C GLU A 93 -1.63 -9.15 11.41
N GLU A 94 -2.13 -9.60 10.27
CA GLU A 94 -1.34 -10.02 9.11
C GLU A 94 -1.27 -8.96 8.00
N GLU A 95 -2.38 -8.24 7.77
CA GLU A 95 -2.56 -7.38 6.61
C GLU A 95 -3.60 -6.27 6.80
N PHE A 96 -3.48 -5.25 5.93
CA PHE A 96 -4.53 -4.30 5.60
C PHE A 96 -5.27 -4.80 4.36
N SER A 97 -6.60 -4.73 4.35
CA SER A 97 -7.41 -5.10 3.19
C SER A 97 -8.47 -4.06 2.86
N PHE A 98 -8.71 -3.86 1.57
CA PHE A 98 -9.91 -3.17 1.11
C PHE A 98 -10.61 -4.03 0.05
N LEU A 99 -11.93 -3.99 0.08
CA LEU A 99 -12.81 -4.72 -0.82
C LEU A 99 -13.58 -3.71 -1.65
N VAL A 100 -13.68 -3.98 -2.95
CA VAL A 100 -14.53 -3.21 -3.85
C VAL A 100 -15.56 -4.13 -4.46
N TYR A 101 -16.83 -3.87 -4.18
CA TYR A 101 -17.95 -4.50 -4.87
C TYR A 101 -18.30 -3.64 -6.09
N GLY A 102 -18.47 -4.28 -7.25
CA GLY A 102 -19.04 -3.65 -8.44
C GLY A 102 -20.17 -4.50 -9.00
N ALA A 103 -21.39 -3.95 -9.02
CA ALA A 103 -22.51 -4.56 -9.73
C ALA A 103 -22.22 -4.64 -11.23
N LEU A 104 -22.51 -5.77 -11.88
CA LEU A 104 -22.22 -5.99 -13.30
C LEU A 104 -23.53 -6.11 -14.09
N ARG A 105 -23.63 -5.47 -15.26
CA ARG A 105 -24.86 -5.49 -16.07
C ARG A 105 -25.11 -6.87 -16.64
N ASP A 106 -26.35 -7.32 -16.50
CA ASP A 106 -26.85 -8.59 -17.07
C ASP A 106 -25.97 -9.79 -16.71
N ASN A 107 -25.26 -9.74 -15.58
CA ASN A 107 -24.24 -10.72 -15.24
C ASN A 107 -24.81 -12.13 -15.14
N ALA A 108 -25.92 -12.31 -14.42
CA ALA A 108 -26.64 -13.58 -14.35
C ALA A 108 -27.02 -14.09 -15.74
N ALA A 109 -27.61 -13.25 -16.59
CA ALA A 109 -28.02 -13.63 -17.94
C ALA A 109 -26.85 -13.97 -18.87
N LYS A 110 -25.69 -13.31 -18.71
CA LYS A 110 -24.45 -13.62 -19.44
C LYS A 110 -23.87 -14.96 -18.99
N LEU A 111 -23.80 -15.19 -17.68
CA LEU A 111 -23.32 -16.44 -17.09
C LEU A 111 -24.22 -17.62 -17.49
N GLU A 112 -25.55 -17.46 -17.48
CA GLU A 112 -26.51 -18.47 -17.96
C GLU A 112 -26.30 -18.85 -19.43
N LYS A 113 -25.83 -17.90 -20.26
CA LYS A 113 -25.49 -18.13 -21.67
C LYS A 113 -24.07 -18.67 -21.89
N GLY A 114 -23.33 -18.96 -20.83
CA GLY A 114 -21.93 -19.37 -20.91
C GLY A 114 -20.98 -18.28 -21.41
N GLN A 115 -21.37 -17.01 -21.30
CA GLN A 115 -20.55 -15.86 -21.69
C GLN A 115 -19.75 -15.33 -20.49
N ASN A 116 -18.64 -14.65 -20.78
CA ASN A 116 -17.87 -13.97 -19.75
C ASN A 116 -18.67 -12.82 -19.13
N ALA A 117 -18.55 -12.70 -17.80
CA ALA A 117 -19.00 -11.53 -17.06
C ALA A 117 -18.30 -10.26 -17.59
N GLU A 118 -18.97 -9.12 -17.46
CA GLU A 118 -18.33 -7.83 -17.72
C GLU A 118 -17.10 -7.64 -16.83
N GLU A 119 -16.09 -6.97 -17.37
CA GLU A 119 -14.90 -6.61 -16.62
C GLU A 119 -15.21 -5.42 -15.70
N LEU A 120 -14.94 -5.56 -14.40
CA LEU A 120 -14.80 -4.43 -13.51
C LEU A 120 -13.38 -3.89 -13.66
N LEU A 121 -13.24 -2.65 -14.11
CA LEU A 121 -11.96 -1.95 -14.20
C LEU A 121 -11.85 -0.92 -13.08
N LEU A 122 -10.82 -1.05 -12.25
CA LEU A 122 -10.55 -0.10 -11.18
C LEU A 122 -9.20 0.60 -11.38
N GLU A 123 -9.14 1.86 -10.95
CA GLU A 123 -7.92 2.64 -10.80
C GLU A 123 -7.87 3.17 -9.36
N CYS A 124 -6.75 2.95 -8.69
CA CYS A 124 -6.62 3.16 -7.26
C CYS A 124 -5.43 4.05 -6.94
N PHE A 125 -5.67 5.01 -6.04
CA PHE A 125 -4.66 5.79 -5.34
C PHE A 125 -4.60 5.33 -3.89
N PHE A 126 -3.41 5.09 -3.34
CA PHE A 126 -3.23 4.69 -1.94
C PHE A 126 -2.00 5.35 -1.32
N LEU A 127 -2.18 5.98 -0.16
CA LEU A 127 -1.11 6.59 0.63
C LEU A 127 -1.23 6.17 2.10
N PRO A 128 -0.40 5.22 2.57
CA PRO A 128 -0.38 4.78 3.96
C PRO A 128 0.43 5.72 4.84
N GLY A 129 0.07 5.75 6.13
CA GLY A 129 0.92 6.31 7.18
C GLY A 129 0.92 7.83 7.28
N ASP A 130 -0.28 8.41 7.21
CA ASP A 130 -0.64 9.76 7.68
C ASP A 130 -0.62 10.88 6.63
N ALA A 131 -1.79 11.49 6.41
CA ALA A 131 -2.02 12.28 5.23
C ALA A 131 -3.00 13.42 5.49
N ASP A 132 -2.77 14.17 6.56
CA ASP A 132 -3.23 15.56 6.66
C ASP A 132 -2.04 16.53 6.69
N ASP A 133 -0.87 16.06 6.25
CA ASP A 133 0.26 16.93 5.93
C ASP A 133 0.08 17.48 4.50
N PRO A 134 0.21 18.80 4.28
CA PRO A 134 0.27 19.39 2.94
C PRO A 134 1.57 19.06 2.18
N ALA A 135 2.59 18.51 2.84
CA ALA A 135 3.79 18.04 2.18
C ALA A 135 3.45 16.92 1.18
N ILE A 136 4.10 16.97 0.02
CA ILE A 136 3.94 15.96 -1.02
C ILE A 136 4.55 14.66 -0.50
N GLU A 137 3.70 13.73 -0.08
CA GLU A 137 4.10 12.36 0.22
C GLU A 137 3.91 11.45 -0.99
N ASN A 138 4.75 10.42 -0.98
CA ASN A 138 4.91 9.42 -2.03
C ASN A 138 3.75 8.42 -2.00
N TYR A 139 2.98 8.30 -3.08
CA TYR A 139 1.75 7.52 -3.15
C TYR A 139 1.82 6.38 -4.17
N GLN A 140 1.01 5.35 -3.94
CA GLN A 140 0.87 4.19 -4.81
C GLN A 140 -0.29 4.43 -5.78
N HIS A 141 -0.06 4.22 -7.07
CA HIS A 141 -1.08 4.35 -8.11
C HIS A 141 -1.05 3.13 -9.04
N PHE A 142 -2.18 2.42 -9.12
CA PHE A 142 -2.31 1.19 -9.88
C PHE A 142 -3.72 0.99 -10.44
N GLY A 143 -3.82 0.21 -11.50
CA GLY A 143 -5.09 -0.27 -12.04
C GLY A 143 -5.23 -1.77 -11.92
N VAL A 144 -6.46 -2.24 -11.80
CA VAL A 144 -6.78 -3.67 -11.74
C VAL A 144 -8.06 -3.99 -12.49
N THR A 145 -8.21 -5.26 -12.88
CA THR A 145 -9.43 -5.76 -13.48
C THR A 145 -9.95 -6.95 -12.72
N SER A 146 -11.24 -7.24 -12.83
CA SER A 146 -11.80 -8.46 -12.24
C SER A 146 -11.41 -9.74 -12.97
N GLN A 147 -10.98 -9.65 -14.23
CA GLN A 147 -10.66 -10.82 -15.05
C GLN A 147 -9.22 -11.31 -14.88
N THR A 148 -8.33 -10.43 -14.42
CA THR A 148 -6.92 -10.76 -14.18
C THR A 148 -6.55 -10.46 -12.72
N PRO A 149 -6.11 -11.47 -11.94
CA PRO A 149 -5.78 -11.31 -10.51
C PRO A 149 -4.43 -10.61 -10.29
N TYR A 150 -4.00 -9.78 -11.25
CA TYR A 150 -2.77 -9.01 -11.18
C TYR A 150 -3.02 -7.56 -11.57
N LEU A 151 -2.13 -6.69 -11.12
CA LEU A 151 -2.21 -5.26 -11.41
C LEU A 151 -2.01 -5.04 -12.91
N ARG A 152 -3.01 -4.44 -13.56
CA ARG A 152 -3.01 -4.18 -15.01
C ARG A 152 -2.00 -3.11 -15.38
N TRP A 153 -1.91 -2.06 -14.58
CA TRP A 153 -0.86 -1.05 -14.70
C TRP A 153 -0.40 -0.58 -13.31
N LYS A 154 0.87 -0.23 -13.24
CA LYS A 154 1.54 0.36 -12.07
C LYS A 154 2.14 1.66 -12.55
N LEU A 155 1.76 2.80 -11.97
CA LEU A 155 2.34 4.08 -12.36
C LEU A 155 3.52 4.37 -11.43
N SER A 156 4.71 4.22 -11.99
CA SER A 156 5.99 4.41 -11.30
C SER A 156 6.32 5.89 -11.19
N TRP A 157 5.50 6.65 -10.46
CA TRP A 157 5.83 8.03 -10.08
C TRP A 157 7.07 8.12 -9.18
N MET A 158 7.53 6.97 -8.67
CA MET A 158 8.59 6.86 -7.67
C MET A 158 9.56 5.75 -8.03
N LYS A 159 10.84 6.00 -7.72
CA LYS A 159 11.86 4.96 -7.70
C LYS A 159 11.79 4.23 -6.36
N GLU A 160 11.77 2.91 -6.40
CA GLU A 160 11.88 2.11 -5.18
C GLU A 160 13.24 2.34 -4.51
N ASP A 161 13.22 2.65 -3.22
CA ASP A 161 14.40 2.80 -2.37
C ASP A 161 14.12 2.29 -0.96
N ARG A 162 15.10 2.42 -0.06
CA ARG A 162 15.02 1.94 1.33
C ARG A 162 13.88 2.56 2.18
N ASN A 163 13.32 3.68 1.74
CA ASN A 163 12.26 4.43 2.41
C ASN A 163 10.94 4.44 1.60
N VAL A 164 10.95 3.95 0.35
CA VAL A 164 9.78 3.87 -0.52
C VAL A 164 9.73 2.50 -1.15
N ARG A 165 8.84 1.64 -0.65
CA ARG A 165 8.62 0.28 -1.15
C ARG A 165 7.44 0.23 -2.11
N TRP A 166 7.57 -0.57 -3.15
CA TRP A 166 6.44 -0.90 -4.00
C TRP A 166 5.60 -1.99 -3.32
N MET A 167 4.33 -1.69 -3.08
CA MET A 167 3.40 -2.70 -2.55
C MET A 167 3.00 -3.74 -3.60
N PHE A 168 3.27 -3.47 -4.87
CA PHE A 168 2.65 -4.14 -6.01
C PHE A 168 2.97 -5.62 -6.14
N ASP A 169 4.14 -6.05 -5.69
CA ASP A 169 4.57 -7.45 -5.80
C ASP A 169 4.18 -8.28 -4.57
N ALA A 170 3.85 -7.61 -3.45
CA ALA A 170 3.36 -8.26 -2.23
C ALA A 170 1.83 -8.23 -2.12
N MET A 171 1.18 -7.24 -2.72
CA MET A 171 -0.28 -7.12 -2.70
C MET A 171 -0.91 -8.26 -3.50
N LYS A 172 -1.91 -8.89 -2.91
CA LYS A 172 -2.75 -9.89 -3.58
C LYS A 172 -4.08 -9.28 -3.97
N VAL A 173 -4.58 -9.65 -5.15
CA VAL A 173 -5.92 -9.30 -5.59
C VAL A 173 -6.73 -10.56 -5.86
N GLU A 174 -7.84 -10.72 -5.14
CA GLU A 174 -8.70 -11.90 -5.22
C GLU A 174 -10.10 -11.51 -5.71
N PRO A 175 -10.45 -11.81 -6.97
CA PRO A 175 -11.80 -11.61 -7.47
C PRO A 175 -12.73 -12.76 -7.06
N ARG A 176 -13.93 -12.42 -6.60
CA ARG A 176 -15.03 -13.37 -6.37
C ARG A 176 -16.31 -12.87 -7.01
N TYR A 177 -16.85 -13.67 -7.93
CA TYR A 177 -18.06 -13.34 -8.66
C TYR A 177 -19.30 -13.77 -7.88
N THR A 178 -20.32 -12.93 -7.89
CA THR A 178 -21.67 -13.22 -7.41
C THR A 178 -22.63 -13.24 -8.59
N SER A 179 -23.92 -13.54 -8.36
CA SER A 179 -24.92 -13.44 -9.42
C SER A 179 -25.05 -12.02 -9.98
N ASN A 180 -24.83 -11.01 -9.14
CA ASN A 180 -25.13 -9.60 -9.45
C ASN A 180 -23.88 -8.73 -9.69
N GLY A 181 -22.69 -9.27 -9.46
CA GLY A 181 -21.47 -8.50 -9.64
C GLY A 181 -20.19 -9.26 -9.29
N VAL A 182 -19.18 -8.52 -8.89
CA VAL A 182 -17.89 -9.05 -8.43
C VAL A 182 -17.41 -8.28 -7.21
N VAL A 183 -16.79 -8.99 -6.27
CA VAL A 183 -16.04 -8.41 -5.15
C VAL A 183 -14.57 -8.63 -5.40
N LEU A 184 -13.79 -7.55 -5.44
CA LEU A 184 -12.33 -7.59 -5.49
C LEU A 184 -11.78 -7.33 -4.10
N ARG A 185 -11.07 -8.30 -3.52
CA ARG A 185 -10.30 -8.10 -2.29
C ARG A 185 -8.86 -7.77 -2.63
N PHE A 186 -8.36 -6.66 -2.10
CA PHE A 186 -6.95 -6.29 -2.13
C PHE A 186 -6.37 -6.54 -0.75
N SER A 187 -5.35 -7.37 -0.66
CA SER A 187 -4.66 -7.71 0.58
C SER A 187 -3.23 -7.18 0.54
N VAL A 188 -2.92 -6.25 1.45
CA VAL A 188 -1.61 -5.60 1.58
C VAL A 188 -0.98 -6.04 2.89
N PRO A 189 0.07 -6.87 2.85
CA PRO A 189 0.61 -7.43 4.07
C PRO A 189 1.47 -6.37 4.80
N TRP A 190 1.47 -6.38 6.13
CA TRP A 190 2.07 -5.30 6.91
C TRP A 190 3.58 -5.12 6.69
N GLU A 191 4.30 -6.17 6.31
CA GLU A 191 5.74 -6.13 6.09
C GLU A 191 6.18 -5.24 4.93
N VAL A 192 5.31 -4.94 3.96
CA VAL A 192 5.64 -3.92 2.93
C VAL A 192 5.36 -2.50 3.37
N LEU A 193 4.64 -2.33 4.48
CA LEU A 193 4.31 -1.06 5.12
C LEU A 193 4.93 -0.96 6.53
N TRP A 194 6.04 -1.66 6.77
CA TRP A 194 6.63 -1.83 8.10
C TRP A 194 6.96 -0.49 8.78
N ASP A 195 7.28 0.54 8.02
CA ASP A 195 7.61 1.89 8.50
C ASP A 195 6.37 2.79 8.67
N LYS A 196 5.23 2.36 8.16
CA LYS A 196 3.97 3.12 8.13
C LYS A 196 2.86 2.47 8.95
N LEU A 197 3.17 1.50 9.82
CA LEU A 197 2.13 0.79 10.58
C LEU A 197 1.25 1.74 11.41
N PRO A 198 -0.07 1.54 11.41
CA PRO A 198 -0.99 2.47 12.05
C PRO A 198 -0.89 2.45 13.59
N VAL A 199 -0.29 1.40 14.17
CA VAL A 199 -0.09 1.23 15.62
C VAL A 199 0.89 2.25 16.24
N PHE A 200 1.67 2.96 15.41
CA PHE A 200 2.60 4.00 15.86
C PHE A 200 2.03 5.41 15.78
N SER A 201 0.86 5.59 15.16
CA SER A 201 0.27 6.91 14.99
C SER A 201 -0.11 7.50 16.34
N LYS A 202 0.31 8.75 16.54
CA LYS A 202 -0.08 9.57 17.71
C LYS A 202 -1.23 10.54 17.37
N LYS A 203 -1.70 10.53 16.12
CA LYS A 203 -2.79 11.41 15.68
C LYS A 203 -4.14 10.80 16.06
N LYS A 204 -5.04 11.67 16.51
CA LYS A 204 -6.38 11.32 16.99
C LYS A 204 -7.19 10.48 15.99
N ASP A 205 -7.01 10.71 14.70
CA ASP A 205 -7.81 10.09 13.65
C ASP A 205 -7.04 9.09 12.76
N ASN A 206 -5.72 8.94 12.97
CA ASN A 206 -4.85 7.97 12.30
C ASN A 206 -5.23 7.68 10.83
N HIS A 207 -5.24 8.74 10.02
CA HIS A 207 -5.83 8.69 8.70
C HIS A 207 -4.85 8.23 7.62
N TRP A 208 -5.27 7.27 6.78
CA TRP A 208 -4.62 6.98 5.50
C TRP A 208 -5.46 7.53 4.35
N ARG A 209 -4.92 7.63 3.14
CA ARG A 209 -5.70 8.07 1.96
C ARG A 209 -5.93 6.93 1.00
N LEU A 210 -7.13 6.88 0.47
CA LEU A 210 -7.55 5.96 -0.58
C LEU A 210 -8.50 6.67 -1.54
N SER A 211 -8.29 6.49 -2.83
CA SER A 211 -9.30 6.79 -3.84
C SER A 211 -9.40 5.62 -4.79
N VAL A 212 -10.63 5.26 -5.12
CA VAL A 212 -10.95 4.20 -6.07
C VAL A 212 -11.82 4.81 -7.14
N ILE A 213 -11.40 4.69 -8.39
CA ILE A 213 -12.20 4.97 -9.57
C ILE A 213 -12.62 3.63 -10.16
N ARG A 214 -13.92 3.46 -10.35
CA ARG A 214 -14.48 2.44 -11.23
C ARG A 214 -14.63 3.03 -12.63
N TRP A 215 -14.05 2.38 -13.62
CA TRP A 215 -14.24 2.73 -15.02
C TRP A 215 -15.37 1.88 -15.63
N GLY A 216 -16.29 2.52 -16.37
CA GLY A 216 -17.42 1.82 -16.98
C GLY A 216 -17.93 2.45 -18.27
N GLY A 217 -17.80 1.73 -19.39
CA GLY A 217 -18.49 2.02 -20.66
C GLY A 217 -18.39 3.48 -21.17
N SER A 218 -19.36 3.88 -21.99
CA SER A 218 -19.36 5.17 -22.72
C SER A 218 -19.65 6.42 -21.87
N GLN A 219 -19.68 6.32 -20.53
CA GLN A 219 -20.13 7.41 -19.64
C GLN A 219 -19.06 7.90 -18.64
N GLY A 220 -17.84 7.36 -18.71
CA GLY A 220 -16.72 7.78 -17.85
C GLY A 220 -16.52 6.88 -16.64
N GLY A 221 -16.00 7.45 -15.55
CA GLY A 221 -15.72 6.73 -14.30
C GLY A 221 -16.66 7.14 -13.16
N GLU A 222 -16.57 6.41 -12.06
CA GLU A 222 -17.19 6.74 -10.77
C GLU A 222 -16.12 6.66 -9.69
N THR A 223 -16.08 7.61 -8.75
CA THR A 223 -15.04 7.65 -7.71
C THR A 223 -15.60 7.70 -6.30
N TRP A 224 -14.97 6.97 -5.39
CA TRP A 224 -15.24 7.09 -3.95
C TRP A 224 -14.45 8.23 -3.31
N GLY A 225 -13.16 8.32 -3.61
CA GLY A 225 -12.25 9.26 -2.94
C GLY A 225 -11.88 10.46 -3.80
N GLY A 226 -12.67 10.84 -4.80
CA GLY A 226 -12.31 11.95 -5.70
C GLY A 226 -11.25 11.58 -6.74
N VAL A 227 -10.43 12.55 -7.17
CA VAL A 227 -9.51 12.38 -8.30
C VAL A 227 -8.22 11.70 -7.84
N VAL A 228 -7.84 10.58 -8.48
CA VAL A 228 -6.63 9.79 -8.14
C VAL A 228 -5.31 10.54 -8.32
N HIS A 229 -5.30 11.62 -9.10
CA HIS A 229 -4.15 12.53 -9.25
C HIS A 229 -4.18 13.75 -8.31
N ALA A 230 -5.25 13.95 -7.53
CA ALA A 230 -5.38 15.10 -6.63
C ALA A 230 -5.26 14.64 -5.18
N GLN A 231 -4.01 14.55 -4.69
CA GLN A 231 -3.70 14.03 -3.35
C GLN A 231 -4.48 14.72 -2.23
N SER A 232 -4.76 16.02 -2.37
CA SER A 232 -5.49 16.83 -1.38
C SER A 232 -7.00 16.62 -1.38
N ARG A 233 -7.53 15.78 -2.29
CA ARG A 233 -8.97 15.49 -2.46
C ARG A 233 -9.31 14.01 -2.45
N CYS A 234 -8.41 13.21 -1.92
CA CYS A 234 -8.61 11.79 -1.69
C CYS A 234 -9.74 11.50 -0.68
N GLY A 235 -10.19 10.24 -0.66
CA GLY A 235 -10.91 9.70 0.50
C GLY A 235 -9.94 9.37 1.63
N TYR A 236 -10.48 9.28 2.85
CA TYR A 236 -9.72 9.02 4.07
C TYR A 236 -10.14 7.69 4.68
N LEU A 237 -9.16 6.94 5.18
CA LEU A 237 -9.35 5.72 5.94
C LEU A 237 -9.02 6.03 7.39
N ARG A 238 -10.00 5.95 8.29
CA ARG A 238 -9.78 6.08 9.73
C ARG A 238 -9.43 4.70 10.29
N MET A 239 -8.18 4.55 10.71
CA MET A 239 -7.72 3.33 11.38
C MET A 239 -8.37 3.20 12.76
N PRO A 240 -8.61 1.98 13.26
CA PRO A 240 -9.22 1.78 14.56
C PRO A 240 -8.25 2.13 15.69
N ASP A 241 -8.81 2.40 16.87
CA ASP A 241 -8.04 2.45 18.11
C ASP A 241 -7.66 1.02 18.53
N PHE A 242 -6.48 0.57 18.12
CA PHE A 242 -6.02 -0.79 18.39
C PHE A 242 -5.83 -1.05 19.89
N THR A 243 -6.32 -2.20 20.36
CA THR A 243 -6.00 -2.67 21.73
C THR A 243 -4.52 -3.00 21.87
N LYS A 244 -4.03 -3.16 23.11
CA LYS A 244 -2.61 -3.51 23.34
C LYS A 244 -2.25 -4.85 22.70
N GLU A 245 -3.16 -5.80 22.74
CA GLU A 245 -3.02 -7.13 22.15
C GLU A 245 -2.93 -7.05 20.64
N GLN A 246 -3.80 -6.25 20.00
CA GLN A 246 -3.77 -6.02 18.55
C GLN A 246 -2.49 -5.31 18.11
N GLN A 247 -2.05 -4.28 18.85
CA GLN A 247 -0.77 -3.60 18.59
C GLN A 247 0.40 -4.59 18.67
N THR A 248 0.42 -5.42 19.72
CA THR A 248 1.45 -6.47 19.92
C THR A 248 1.45 -7.46 18.76
N ALA A 249 0.27 -7.95 18.36
CA ALA A 249 0.11 -8.94 17.29
C ALA A 249 0.60 -8.39 15.95
N ILE A 250 0.14 -7.20 15.54
CA ILE A 250 0.59 -6.54 14.30
C ILE A 250 2.11 -6.38 14.29
N MET A 251 2.70 -5.82 15.36
CA MET A 251 4.14 -5.60 15.44
C MET A 251 4.93 -6.92 15.36
N LYS A 252 4.53 -7.93 16.14
CA LYS A 252 5.22 -9.23 16.20
C LYS A 252 5.13 -9.97 14.87
N THR A 253 3.93 -10.08 14.30
CA THR A 253 3.72 -10.73 12.99
C THR A 253 4.56 -10.06 11.91
N THR A 254 4.55 -8.72 11.86
CA THR A 254 5.36 -7.97 10.91
C THR A 254 6.86 -8.25 11.10
N LEU A 255 7.37 -8.19 12.34
CA LEU A 255 8.77 -8.49 12.64
C LEU A 255 9.17 -9.93 12.27
N LEU A 256 8.30 -10.91 12.49
CA LEU A 256 8.56 -12.31 12.12
C LEU A 256 8.65 -12.50 10.61
N LYS A 257 7.83 -11.79 9.84
CA LYS A 257 7.91 -11.79 8.37
C LYS A 257 9.17 -11.11 7.87
N LEU A 258 9.53 -9.95 8.43
CA LEU A 258 10.80 -9.28 8.14
C LEU A 258 12.01 -10.13 8.53
N TRP A 259 11.94 -10.83 9.66
CA TRP A 259 12.96 -11.78 10.08
C TRP A 259 13.12 -12.91 9.06
N ARG A 260 12.01 -13.48 8.57
CA ARG A 260 12.04 -14.49 7.51
C ARG A 260 12.67 -13.94 6.21
N GLN A 261 12.31 -12.72 5.80
CA GLN A 261 12.92 -12.06 4.64
C GLN A 261 14.43 -11.88 4.82
N TYR A 262 14.87 -11.40 5.98
CA TYR A 262 16.28 -11.32 6.35
C TYR A 262 16.98 -12.68 6.26
N GLN A 263 16.40 -13.74 6.83
CA GLN A 263 16.99 -15.09 6.78
C GLN A 263 17.09 -15.62 5.34
N LEU A 264 16.08 -15.37 4.50
CA LEU A 264 16.14 -15.71 3.07
C LEU A 264 17.25 -14.93 2.35
N CYS A 265 17.37 -13.63 2.60
CA CYS A 265 18.43 -12.79 2.05
C CYS A 265 19.82 -13.26 2.50
N LYS A 266 20.03 -13.48 3.80
CA LYS A 266 21.28 -13.99 4.38
C LYS A 266 21.69 -15.32 3.77
N ASN A 267 20.74 -16.24 3.60
CA ASN A 267 21.03 -17.58 3.10
C ASN A 267 21.12 -17.66 1.57
N HIS A 268 20.85 -16.55 0.86
CA HIS A 268 20.99 -16.49 -0.59
C HIS A 268 22.46 -16.66 -1.00
N THR A 269 22.70 -17.34 -2.13
CA THR A 269 24.05 -17.67 -2.63
C THR A 269 24.97 -16.47 -2.83
N ARG A 270 24.38 -15.30 -3.11
CA ARG A 270 25.12 -14.02 -3.24
C ARG A 270 25.53 -13.41 -1.92
N ASN A 271 24.88 -13.75 -0.80
CA ASN A 271 25.06 -13.06 0.48
C ASN A 271 25.52 -13.97 1.62
N ASN A 272 25.63 -15.28 1.38
CA ASN A 272 26.04 -16.26 2.38
C ASN A 272 27.55 -16.57 2.32
N PRO A 273 28.37 -16.10 3.29
CA PRO A 273 29.81 -16.35 3.30
C PRO A 273 30.18 -17.84 3.37
N ALA A 274 29.32 -18.69 3.94
CA ALA A 274 29.56 -20.12 4.11
C ALA A 274 29.47 -20.90 2.79
N LEU A 275 28.80 -20.35 1.77
CA LEU A 275 28.65 -21.00 0.46
C LEU A 275 29.84 -20.75 -0.48
N VAL A 276 30.81 -19.95 -0.04
CA VAL A 276 32.05 -19.70 -0.78
C VAL A 276 33.19 -20.37 0.00
N PRO A 277 33.77 -21.48 -0.50
CA PRO A 277 34.77 -22.26 0.23
C PRO A 277 35.97 -21.43 0.67
N GLU A 278 36.53 -21.67 1.85
CA GLU A 278 37.65 -20.89 2.38
C GLU A 278 39.00 -21.21 1.69
N SER A 279 39.09 -22.31 0.93
CA SER A 279 40.36 -22.76 0.34
C SER A 279 40.86 -21.86 -0.80
N VAL A 280 41.55 -20.80 -0.44
CA VAL A 280 42.33 -19.90 -1.32
C VAL A 280 43.46 -20.65 -2.02
N LYS A 281 43.94 -21.76 -1.47
CA LYS A 281 45.17 -22.44 -1.92
C LYS A 281 45.02 -23.37 -3.14
N THR A 282 43.81 -23.78 -3.53
CA THR A 282 43.63 -24.77 -4.62
C THR A 282 42.78 -24.28 -5.79
N ASN A 283 42.15 -23.11 -5.71
CA ASN A 283 41.24 -22.66 -6.75
C ASN A 283 41.95 -21.71 -7.74
N ARG A 284 42.43 -22.25 -8.87
CA ARG A 284 43.04 -21.47 -9.98
C ARG A 284 42.17 -20.28 -10.41
N TYR A 285 40.84 -20.43 -10.38
CA TYR A 285 39.90 -19.35 -10.66
C TYR A 285 40.12 -18.13 -9.76
N ARG A 286 40.37 -18.34 -8.46
CA ARG A 286 40.60 -17.23 -7.52
C ARG A 286 41.96 -16.57 -7.66
N GLN A 287 43.01 -17.34 -7.96
CA GLN A 287 44.31 -16.77 -8.29
C GLN A 287 44.20 -15.89 -9.54
N SER A 288 43.40 -16.30 -10.52
CA SER A 288 43.17 -15.50 -11.73
C SER A 288 42.28 -14.28 -11.51
N LEU A 289 41.36 -14.28 -10.53
CA LEU A 289 40.48 -13.13 -10.24
C LEU A 289 41.27 -11.86 -9.89
N ALA A 290 42.41 -11.97 -9.21
CA ALA A 290 43.27 -10.83 -8.88
C ALA A 290 43.87 -10.12 -10.12
N HIS A 291 43.78 -10.74 -11.30
CA HIS A 291 44.36 -10.24 -12.55
C HIS A 291 43.32 -9.69 -13.53
N PHE A 292 42.01 -9.76 -13.22
CA PHE A 292 40.95 -9.24 -14.08
C PHE A 292 40.40 -7.91 -13.51
N ALA A 293 40.12 -6.96 -14.40
CA ALA A 293 39.41 -5.74 -14.03
C ALA A 293 37.99 -6.12 -13.54
N HIS A 294 37.80 -6.03 -12.22
CA HIS A 294 36.59 -6.47 -11.53
C HIS A 294 35.39 -5.65 -11.94
N THR A 295 34.53 -6.19 -12.82
CA THR A 295 33.29 -5.48 -13.19
C THR A 295 32.07 -6.00 -12.44
N TRP A 296 32.07 -7.22 -11.90
CA TRP A 296 30.98 -7.72 -11.05
C TRP A 296 31.50 -8.81 -10.10
N ALA A 297 32.07 -8.42 -8.95
CA ALA A 297 32.42 -9.37 -7.91
C ALA A 297 31.15 -9.71 -7.10
N ASN A 298 30.87 -11.01 -6.96
CA ASN A 298 29.95 -11.50 -5.94
C ASN A 298 30.48 -11.04 -4.58
N VAL A 299 29.66 -10.38 -3.73
CA VAL A 299 30.12 -9.83 -2.44
C VAL A 299 30.81 -10.88 -1.56
N ASN A 300 30.43 -12.16 -1.71
CA ASN A 300 31.04 -13.27 -0.97
C ASN A 300 32.46 -13.63 -1.43
N GLU A 301 32.87 -13.22 -2.63
CA GLU A 301 34.22 -13.44 -3.16
C GLU A 301 35.23 -12.41 -2.62
N ASP A 302 34.76 -11.25 -2.14
CA ASP A 302 35.61 -10.23 -1.53
C ASP A 302 35.78 -10.48 -0.02
N ARG A 303 36.85 -11.19 0.35
CA ARG A 303 37.06 -11.60 1.75
C ARG A 303 37.27 -10.44 2.72
N ALA A 304 37.89 -9.35 2.26
CA ALA A 304 38.06 -8.17 3.09
C ALA A 304 36.68 -7.58 3.45
N PHE A 305 35.80 -7.39 2.46
CA PHE A 305 34.43 -6.96 2.73
C PHE A 305 33.65 -7.94 3.60
N VAL A 306 33.76 -9.24 3.32
CA VAL A 306 33.08 -10.29 4.09
C VAL A 306 33.45 -10.24 5.57
N ASP A 307 34.74 -10.16 5.87
CA ASP A 307 35.25 -10.20 7.24
C ASP A 307 35.05 -8.87 7.97
N GLN A 308 35.23 -7.74 7.27
CA GLN A 308 35.11 -6.40 7.87
C GLN A 308 33.67 -5.95 8.07
N TRP A 309 32.74 -6.33 7.18
CA TRP A 309 31.38 -5.80 7.19
C TRP A 309 30.30 -6.89 7.23
N LEU A 310 30.31 -7.83 6.28
CA LEU A 310 29.17 -8.75 6.12
C LEU A 310 28.97 -9.69 7.32
N LYS A 311 30.02 -10.32 7.84
CA LYS A 311 29.94 -11.18 9.04
C LYS A 311 29.48 -10.40 10.27
N PRO A 312 30.05 -9.23 10.61
CA PRO A 312 29.53 -8.38 11.69
C PRO A 312 28.05 -7.99 11.51
N ALA A 313 27.65 -7.58 10.29
CA ALA A 313 26.27 -7.17 10.00
C ALA A 313 25.27 -8.34 10.13
N ILE A 314 25.69 -9.55 9.74
CA ILE A 314 24.93 -10.78 9.96
C ILE A 314 24.81 -11.06 11.46
N ALA A 315 25.90 -11.01 12.22
CA ALA A 315 25.89 -11.29 13.66
C ALA A 315 25.01 -10.31 14.44
N GLU A 316 25.06 -9.01 14.08
CA GLU A 316 24.20 -7.97 14.64
C GLU A 316 22.72 -8.32 14.44
N ARG A 317 22.34 -8.66 13.20
CA ARG A 317 20.95 -9.00 12.89
C ARG A 317 20.54 -10.33 13.51
N ASP A 318 21.40 -11.34 13.51
CA ASP A 318 21.11 -12.62 14.15
C ASP A 318 20.81 -12.48 15.66
N ALA A 319 21.43 -11.49 16.34
CA ALA A 319 21.13 -11.18 17.74
C ALA A 319 19.69 -10.67 17.98
N ILE A 320 19.03 -10.10 16.96
CA ILE A 320 17.62 -9.66 17.03
C ILE A 320 16.69 -10.84 17.33
N GLY A 321 17.02 -12.04 16.86
CA GLY A 321 16.22 -13.26 17.08
C GLY A 321 15.95 -13.55 18.56
N LYS A 322 16.90 -13.23 19.46
CA LYS A 322 16.71 -13.38 20.91
C LYS A 322 15.61 -12.45 21.44
N GLY A 323 15.58 -11.21 20.95
CA GLY A 323 14.55 -10.24 21.33
C GLY A 323 13.16 -10.63 20.80
N LEU A 324 13.09 -11.16 19.57
CA LEU A 324 11.84 -11.70 19.01
C LEU A 324 11.25 -12.83 19.86
N ALA A 325 12.10 -13.73 20.38
CA ALA A 325 11.67 -14.84 21.24
C ALA A 325 11.05 -14.39 22.57
N THR A 326 11.35 -13.17 23.02
CA THR A 326 10.82 -12.61 24.27
C THR A 326 9.91 -11.41 24.06
N PHE A 327 9.53 -11.09 22.82
CA PHE A 327 8.83 -9.85 22.45
C PHE A 327 7.52 -9.65 23.24
N GLU A 328 6.69 -10.68 23.36
CA GLU A 328 5.42 -10.60 24.10
C GLU A 328 5.58 -10.43 25.61
N LYS A 329 6.78 -10.68 26.15
CA LYS A 329 7.08 -10.48 27.57
C LYS A 329 7.52 -9.04 27.87
N MET A 330 7.83 -8.26 26.83
CA MET A 330 8.17 -6.85 26.95
C MET A 330 6.90 -6.03 27.19
N SER A 331 7.03 -4.91 27.91
CA SER A 331 5.97 -3.90 27.96
C SER A 331 5.69 -3.32 26.57
N LEU A 332 4.50 -2.73 26.36
CA LEU A 332 4.14 -2.17 25.06
C LEU A 332 5.13 -1.09 24.57
N GLU A 333 5.66 -0.26 25.47
CA GLU A 333 6.66 0.75 25.10
C GLU A 333 7.99 0.12 24.69
N GLU A 334 8.43 -0.93 25.39
CA GLU A 334 9.62 -1.71 25.00
C GLU A 334 9.41 -2.43 23.67
N GLN A 335 8.21 -2.98 23.41
CA GLN A 335 7.87 -3.59 22.13
C GLN A 335 7.94 -2.57 20.98
N LYS A 336 7.38 -1.37 21.17
CA LYS A 336 7.44 -0.29 20.19
C LYS A 336 8.88 0.15 19.94
N ALA A 337 9.67 0.36 20.99
CA ALA A 337 11.08 0.71 20.88
C ALA A 337 11.89 -0.39 20.17
N PHE A 338 11.63 -1.66 20.50
CA PHE A 338 12.25 -2.80 19.84
C PHE A 338 11.87 -2.85 18.36
N TYR A 339 10.59 -2.66 18.03
CA TYR A 339 10.12 -2.65 16.65
C TYR A 339 10.82 -1.55 15.84
N LEU A 340 10.73 -0.30 16.30
CA LEU A 340 11.27 0.86 15.58
C LEU A 340 12.78 0.76 15.35
N LYS A 341 13.51 0.15 16.29
CA LYS A 341 14.94 -0.11 16.16
C LYS A 341 15.25 -1.20 15.13
N ASN A 342 14.50 -2.31 15.15
CA ASN A 342 14.90 -3.54 14.47
C ASN A 342 14.21 -3.79 13.13
N ALA A 343 12.99 -3.29 12.91
CA ALA A 343 12.29 -3.44 11.64
C ALA A 343 13.09 -2.88 10.44
N PRO A 344 13.70 -1.68 10.50
CA PRO A 344 14.53 -1.18 9.42
C PRO A 344 15.73 -2.08 9.10
N LEU A 345 16.40 -2.63 10.13
CA LEU A 345 17.58 -3.48 9.98
C LEU A 345 17.27 -4.80 9.27
N LEU A 346 16.08 -5.35 9.53
CA LEU A 346 15.61 -6.57 8.90
C LEU A 346 15.08 -6.31 7.47
N ALA A 347 14.25 -5.29 7.30
CA ALA A 347 13.60 -4.94 6.03
C ALA A 347 14.57 -4.45 4.95
N ASN A 348 15.72 -3.89 5.33
CA ASN A 348 16.67 -3.26 4.41
C ASN A 348 17.98 -4.03 4.25
N PHE A 349 18.10 -5.26 4.75
CA PHE A 349 19.41 -5.92 4.78
C PHE A 349 20.09 -6.05 3.40
N GLN A 350 19.32 -6.31 2.33
CA GLN A 350 19.89 -6.32 0.97
C GLN A 350 20.42 -4.95 0.55
N TYR A 351 19.67 -3.87 0.81
CA TYR A 351 20.12 -2.51 0.54
C TYR A 351 21.37 -2.16 1.36
N ASP A 352 21.42 -2.58 2.62
CA ASP A 352 22.59 -2.34 3.46
C ASP A 352 23.85 -3.04 2.89
N ILE A 353 23.71 -4.28 2.37
CA ILE A 353 24.79 -4.99 1.68
C ILE A 353 25.23 -4.21 0.44
N ASP A 354 24.28 -3.83 -0.42
CA ASP A 354 24.56 -3.19 -1.70
C ASP A 354 25.24 -1.82 -1.50
N ASP A 355 24.73 -1.00 -0.57
CA ASP A 355 25.29 0.31 -0.22
C ASP A 355 26.70 0.17 0.38
N ALA A 356 26.88 -0.76 1.33
CA ALA A 356 28.17 -0.98 1.98
C ALA A 356 29.21 -1.50 0.99
N TYR A 357 28.82 -2.41 0.09
CA TYR A 357 29.74 -2.94 -0.90
C TYR A 357 30.12 -1.90 -1.95
N ALA A 358 29.17 -1.08 -2.40
CA ALA A 358 29.45 0.04 -3.30
C ALA A 358 30.44 1.04 -2.66
N ALA A 359 30.25 1.36 -1.37
CA ALA A 359 31.17 2.22 -0.63
C ALA A 359 32.57 1.59 -0.49
N PHE A 360 32.64 0.29 -0.18
CA PHE A 360 33.88 -0.48 -0.09
C PHE A 360 34.65 -0.47 -1.42
N CYS A 361 33.98 -0.78 -2.54
CA CYS A 361 34.59 -0.74 -3.87
C CYS A 361 35.10 0.67 -4.23
N LYS A 362 34.34 1.71 -3.89
CA LYS A 362 34.75 3.10 -4.12
C LYS A 362 36.01 3.46 -3.34
N ALA A 363 36.11 3.08 -2.06
CA ALA A 363 37.30 3.35 -1.25
C ALA A 363 38.56 2.68 -1.84
N LYS A 364 38.42 1.41 -2.26
CA LYS A 364 39.50 0.63 -2.89
C LYS A 364 39.96 1.25 -4.22
N LEU A 365 39.04 1.71 -5.06
CA LEU A 365 39.37 2.36 -6.33
C LEU A 365 40.06 3.71 -6.15
N MET A 366 39.74 4.44 -5.08
CA MET A 366 40.30 5.76 -4.80
C MET A 366 41.62 5.71 -4.00
N GLY A 367 42.14 4.51 -3.68
CA GLY A 367 43.39 4.34 -2.95
C GLY A 367 43.34 4.82 -1.49
N ALA A 368 42.15 4.85 -0.89
CA ALA A 368 41.94 5.31 0.49
C ALA A 368 42.03 4.16 1.52
N GLU A 369 43.00 3.25 1.35
CA GLU A 369 43.30 2.20 2.34
C GLU A 369 44.26 2.69 3.43
#